data_AF-A0AA88JGY0-F1
#
_entry.id   AF-A0AA88JGY0-F1
#
_cell.length_a   1.000
_cell.length_b   1.000
_cell.length_c   1.000
_cell.angle_alpha   90.00
_cell.angle_beta   90.00
_cell.angle_gamma   90.00
#
_symmetry.space_group_name_H-M   'P 1'
#
loop_
_entity.id
_entity.type
_entity.pdbx_description
1 polymer ?
#
loop_
_entity_poly.entity_id
_entity_poly.type
_entity_poly.pdbx_seq_one_letter_code
_entity_poly.pdbx_strand_id
1 'polypeptide(L)'
;MDGEMPDYVLAKDLILQMIGEISVSGATYKAMEFLGTTVESLSMEERMTLCNMVIEAGGKNGVVPADSTTFKYLEDKTSVPYEPVYSDVQARYLSEYRFDVSKLEPLVAKPHSPDNRALARECKDVKIDRVYIGSCTGGKTVDFFAAAKVFLASGKKCWHELLIEDLVGRIKSYGGIIGIFF
;
A
#
# COMPACT_ATOMS: atom_id res chain seq x y z
N MET A 1 -13.14 3.72 5.29
CA MET A 1 -12.72 3.55 3.89
C MET A 1 -13.59 2.45 3.35
N ASP A 2 -14.51 2.85 2.48
CA ASP A 2 -15.65 2.02 2.13
C ASP A 2 -15.80 1.96 0.61
N GLY A 3 -16.40 0.88 0.13
CA GLY A 3 -16.53 0.59 -1.30
C GLY A 3 -15.66 -0.57 -1.78
N GLU A 4 -16.01 -1.09 -2.96
CA GLU A 4 -15.27 -2.16 -3.62
C GLU A 4 -13.98 -1.61 -4.21
N MET A 5 -12.86 -2.24 -3.90
CA MET A 5 -11.55 -1.82 -4.39
C MET A 5 -11.40 -2.22 -5.87
N PRO A 6 -11.16 -1.27 -6.80
CA PRO A 6 -10.92 -1.64 -8.18
C PRO A 6 -9.67 -2.53 -8.33
N ASP A 7 -9.69 -3.48 -9.26
CA ASP A 7 -8.62 -4.48 -9.45
C ASP A 7 -7.21 -3.91 -9.71
N TYR A 8 -7.13 -2.65 -10.11
CA TYR A 8 -5.88 -1.93 -10.41
C TYR A 8 -5.43 -1.01 -9.27
N VAL A 9 -6.19 -0.93 -8.19
CA VAL A 9 -5.87 -0.15 -6.98
C VAL A 9 -5.29 -1.11 -5.94
N LEU A 10 -4.21 -0.68 -5.28
CA LEU A 10 -3.56 -1.43 -4.21
C LEU A 10 -3.63 -0.65 -2.89
N ALA A 11 -3.32 -1.33 -1.78
CA ALA A 11 -3.20 -0.67 -0.47
C ALA A 11 -2.25 0.53 -0.46
N LYS A 12 -1.23 0.51 -1.33
CA LYS A 12 -0.33 1.67 -1.53
C LYS A 12 -1.08 2.91 -2.01
N ASP A 13 -2.02 2.77 -2.93
CA ASP A 13 -2.82 3.90 -3.42
C ASP A 13 -3.73 4.44 -2.32
N LEU A 14 -4.27 3.55 -1.47
CA LEU A 14 -5.09 3.96 -0.32
C LEU A 14 -4.31 4.87 0.64
N ILE A 15 -3.10 4.48 1.04
CA ILE A 15 -2.29 5.30 1.96
C ILE A 15 -1.74 6.56 1.31
N LEU A 16 -1.41 6.54 0.01
CA LEU A 16 -1.06 7.76 -0.74
C LEU A 16 -2.24 8.73 -0.85
N GLN A 17 -3.46 8.22 -1.05
CA GLN A 17 -4.66 9.03 -1.01
C GLN A 17 -4.87 9.66 0.37
N MET A 18 -4.57 8.94 1.46
CA MET A 18 -4.67 9.53 2.80
C MET A 18 -3.59 10.58 3.05
N ILE A 19 -2.32 10.27 2.78
CA ILE A 19 -1.18 11.19 2.98
C ILE A 19 -1.36 12.47 2.17
N GLY A 20 -1.79 12.40 0.91
CA GLY A 20 -2.03 13.61 0.12
C GLY A 20 -3.21 14.46 0.60
N GLU A 21 -4.12 13.89 1.41
CA GLU A 21 -5.27 14.61 1.97
C GLU A 21 -4.88 15.34 3.26
N ILE A 22 -4.05 14.70 4.08
CA ILE A 22 -3.70 15.21 5.41
C ILE A 22 -2.30 15.84 5.46
N SER A 23 -1.50 15.73 4.38
CA SER A 23 -0.08 16.10 4.27
C SER A 23 0.87 15.24 5.11
N VAL A 24 2.18 15.44 4.92
CA VAL A 24 3.23 14.76 5.69
C VAL A 24 3.25 15.09 7.20
N SER A 25 2.47 16.08 7.64
CA SER A 25 2.35 16.47 9.05
C SER A 25 0.93 16.35 9.60
N GLY A 26 -0.01 15.78 8.84
CA GLY A 26 -1.41 15.67 9.26
C GLY A 26 -1.60 14.85 10.54
N ALA A 27 -0.82 13.78 10.67
CA ALA A 27 -0.90 12.85 11.79
C ALA A 27 0.18 13.08 12.86
N THR A 28 0.93 14.19 12.83
CA THR A 28 1.97 14.47 13.84
C THR A 28 1.41 14.38 15.26
N TYR A 29 2.06 13.55 16.09
CA TYR A 29 1.68 13.17 17.46
C TYR A 29 0.32 12.48 17.61
N LYS A 30 -0.17 11.84 16.54
CA LYS A 30 -1.45 11.10 16.52
C LYS A 30 -1.23 9.66 16.08
N ALA A 31 -2.11 8.77 16.51
CA ALA A 31 -2.24 7.45 15.89
C ALA A 31 -3.29 7.50 14.78
N MET A 32 -3.09 6.72 13.73
CA MET A 32 -4.04 6.55 12.63
C MET A 32 -4.71 5.19 12.79
N GLU A 33 -6.04 5.18 12.89
CA GLU A 33 -6.84 3.95 12.85
C GLU A 33 -7.54 3.86 11.50
N PHE A 34 -7.41 2.71 10.84
CA PHE A 34 -8.03 2.44 9.55
C PHE A 34 -9.23 1.53 9.72
N LEU A 35 -10.40 2.01 9.31
CA LEU A 35 -11.70 1.33 9.43
C LEU A 35 -12.43 1.33 8.08
N GLY A 36 -13.42 0.45 7.96
CA GLY A 36 -14.38 0.41 6.84
C GLY A 36 -14.26 -0.83 5.97
N THR A 37 -15.26 -1.04 5.12
CA THR A 37 -15.46 -2.31 4.40
C THR A 37 -14.27 -2.69 3.52
N THR A 38 -13.60 -1.70 2.91
CA THR A 38 -12.41 -1.97 2.10
C THR A 38 -11.29 -2.52 2.99
N VAL A 39 -11.03 -1.91 4.15
CA VAL A 39 -9.95 -2.31 5.05
C VAL A 39 -10.16 -3.74 5.56
N GLU A 40 -11.40 -4.10 5.87
CA GLU A 40 -11.80 -5.46 6.28
C GLU A 40 -11.52 -6.48 5.17
N SER A 41 -11.70 -6.10 3.90
CA SER A 41 -11.42 -6.96 2.75
C SER A 41 -9.92 -7.15 2.43
N LEU A 42 -9.05 -6.27 2.94
CA LEU A 42 -7.61 -6.34 2.68
C LEU A 42 -6.97 -7.55 3.34
N SER A 43 -6.01 -8.15 2.64
CA SER A 43 -5.10 -9.15 3.22
C SER A 43 -4.22 -8.55 4.33
N MET A 44 -3.65 -9.38 5.19
CA MET A 44 -2.71 -8.91 6.21
C MET A 44 -1.50 -8.19 5.61
N GLU A 45 -1.04 -8.64 4.44
CA GLU A 45 0.07 -8.05 3.70
C GLU A 45 -0.22 -6.60 3.27
N GLU A 46 -1.44 -6.35 2.81
CA GLU A 46 -1.93 -5.02 2.44
C GLU A 46 -2.13 -4.11 3.66
N ARG A 47 -2.66 -4.65 4.76
CA ARG A 47 -2.78 -3.92 6.03
C ARG A 47 -1.41 -3.51 6.58
N MET A 48 -0.41 -4.38 6.45
CA MET A 48 0.97 -4.03 6.80
C MET A 48 1.50 -2.88 5.95
N THR A 49 1.19 -2.84 4.65
CA THR A 49 1.56 -1.71 3.78
C THR A 49 0.90 -0.40 4.24
N LEU A 50 -0.38 -0.42 4.63
CA LEU A 50 -1.04 0.77 5.19
C LEU A 50 -0.34 1.28 6.45
N CYS A 51 -0.15 0.39 7.43
CA CYS A 51 0.44 0.77 8.72
C CYS A 51 1.92 1.15 8.63
N ASN A 52 2.67 0.56 7.69
CA ASN A 52 4.08 0.90 7.47
C ASN A 52 4.24 2.35 7.06
N MET A 53 3.33 2.85 6.21
CA MET A 53 3.40 4.19 5.63
C MET A 53 2.76 5.30 6.49
N VAL A 54 2.38 5.01 7.74
CA VAL A 54 1.79 6.02 8.64
C VAL A 54 2.80 7.08 9.07
N ILE A 55 4.08 6.72 9.16
CA ILE A 55 5.13 7.65 9.58
C ILE A 55 5.34 8.78 8.56
N GLU A 56 5.04 8.53 7.28
CA GLU A 56 5.09 9.50 6.18
C GLU A 56 4.04 10.60 6.32
N ALA A 57 2.93 10.34 7.04
CA ALA A 57 1.95 11.35 7.44
C ALA A 57 2.32 12.06 8.77
N GLY A 58 3.48 11.71 9.35
CA GLY A 58 3.91 12.13 10.69
C GLY A 58 3.26 11.33 11.82
N GLY A 59 2.53 10.26 11.51
CA GLY A 59 1.80 9.45 12.48
C GLY A 59 2.72 8.66 13.40
N LYS A 60 2.32 8.52 14.66
CA LYS A 60 3.08 7.76 15.67
C LYS A 60 2.90 6.25 15.51
N ASN A 61 1.71 5.83 15.08
CA ASN A 61 1.35 4.43 14.89
C ASN A 61 0.17 4.29 13.94
N GLY A 62 0.11 3.19 13.19
CA GLY A 62 -1.03 2.76 12.39
C GLY A 62 -1.69 1.53 12.99
N VAL A 63 -3.01 1.52 13.10
CA VAL A 63 -3.77 0.40 13.66
C VAL A 63 -4.92 0.02 12.73
N VAL A 64 -5.07 -1.28 12.53
CA VAL A 64 -6.25 -1.90 11.89
C VAL A 64 -6.83 -2.87 12.92
N PRO A 65 -8.14 -2.82 13.23
CA PRO A 65 -8.75 -3.78 14.15
C PRO A 65 -8.54 -5.23 13.70
N ALA A 66 -8.33 -6.11 14.67
CA ALA A 66 -8.15 -7.54 14.40
C ALA A 66 -9.49 -8.20 14.02
N ASP A 67 -9.51 -8.92 12.91
CA ASP A 67 -10.67 -9.65 12.44
C ASP A 67 -10.29 -11.10 12.05
N SER A 68 -11.20 -11.80 11.38
CA SER A 68 -10.97 -13.18 10.91
C SER A 68 -9.72 -13.32 10.03
N THR A 69 -9.40 -12.30 9.22
CA THR A 69 -8.17 -12.27 8.40
C THR A 69 -6.93 -12.20 9.28
N THR A 70 -6.95 -11.38 10.34
CA THR A 70 -5.87 -11.31 11.32
C THR A 70 -5.71 -12.62 12.10
N PHE A 71 -6.82 -13.19 12.60
CA PHE A 71 -6.76 -14.44 13.37
C PHE A 71 -6.26 -15.61 12.52
N LYS A 72 -6.73 -15.73 11.28
CA LYS A 72 -6.25 -16.74 10.34
C LYS A 72 -4.77 -16.58 10.03
N TYR A 73 -4.28 -15.35 9.90
CA TYR A 73 -2.85 -15.10 9.69
C TYR A 73 -1.99 -15.51 10.90
N LEU A 74 -2.53 -15.37 12.12
CA LEU A 74 -1.82 -15.67 13.36
C LEU A 74 -1.83 -17.17 13.74
N GLU A 75 -2.79 -17.95 13.22
CA GLU A 75 -3.01 -19.37 13.57
C GLU A 75 -1.72 -20.20 13.50
N ASP A 76 -0.91 -20.03 12.44
CA ASP A 76 0.36 -20.75 12.26
C ASP A 76 1.61 -19.98 12.75
N LYS A 77 1.42 -18.82 13.40
CA LYS A 77 2.51 -17.89 13.77
C LYS A 77 2.76 -17.80 15.26
N THR A 78 1.79 -18.15 16.08
CA THR A 78 1.93 -18.10 17.53
C THR A 78 1.08 -19.16 18.21
N SER A 79 1.61 -19.74 19.28
CA SER A 79 0.88 -20.62 20.21
C SER A 79 0.56 -19.94 21.55
N VAL A 80 0.98 -18.69 21.72
CA VAL A 80 0.74 -17.90 22.93
C VAL A 80 -0.69 -17.36 22.91
N PRO A 81 -1.48 -17.51 24.00
CA PRO A 81 -2.81 -16.92 24.09
C PRO A 81 -2.75 -15.40 23.91
N TYR A 82 -3.70 -14.87 23.15
CA TYR A 82 -3.85 -13.42 22.93
C TYR A 82 -5.31 -13.02 23.06
N GLU A 83 -5.54 -11.79 23.48
CA GLU A 83 -6.86 -11.17 23.57
C GLU A 83 -6.91 -9.99 22.60
N PRO A 84 -7.77 -10.03 21.57
CA PRO A 84 -7.94 -8.89 20.67
C PRO A 84 -8.58 -7.73 21.41
N VAL A 85 -8.05 -6.53 21.20
CA VAL A 85 -8.57 -5.28 21.78
C VAL A 85 -9.12 -4.42 20.66
N TYR A 86 -10.27 -3.81 20.93
CA TYR A 86 -11.04 -3.00 19.99
C TYR A 86 -11.27 -1.61 20.53
N SER A 87 -11.42 -0.64 19.63
CA SER A 87 -11.88 0.69 19.97
C SER A 87 -13.33 0.67 20.47
N ASP A 88 -13.61 1.43 21.53
CA ASP A 88 -14.96 1.54 22.09
C ASP A 88 -15.92 2.24 21.10
N VAL A 89 -17.20 1.87 21.15
CA VAL A 89 -18.25 2.51 20.31
C VAL A 89 -18.35 4.03 20.56
N GLN A 90 -17.96 4.49 21.75
CA GLN A 90 -17.97 5.90 22.14
C GLN A 90 -16.58 6.56 22.08
N ALA A 91 -15.59 5.90 21.46
CA ALA A 91 -14.27 6.47 21.24
C ALA A 91 -14.39 7.79 20.47
N ARG A 92 -13.58 8.78 20.87
CA ARG A 92 -13.54 10.10 20.23
C ARG A 92 -12.25 10.25 19.44
N TYR A 93 -12.39 10.59 18.18
CA TYR A 93 -11.27 10.86 17.28
C TYR A 93 -11.06 12.37 17.14
N LEU A 94 -9.80 12.79 17.02
CA LEU A 94 -9.49 14.21 16.79
C LEU A 94 -9.98 14.67 15.40
N SER A 95 -9.85 13.78 14.41
CA SER A 95 -10.26 13.99 13.04
C SER A 95 -10.74 12.67 12.45
N GLU A 96 -11.77 12.72 11.62
CA GLU A 96 -12.28 11.57 10.87
C GLU A 96 -12.29 11.90 9.37
N TYR A 97 -11.79 10.98 8.56
CA TYR A 97 -11.77 11.10 7.10
C TYR A 97 -12.50 9.91 6.48
N ARG A 98 -13.37 10.19 5.50
CA ARG A 98 -14.15 9.16 4.79
C ARG A 98 -13.75 9.16 3.33
N PHE A 99 -13.39 7.98 2.83
CA PHE A 99 -12.97 7.77 1.45
C PHE A 99 -13.85 6.70 0.82
N ASP A 100 -14.39 7.02 -0.35
CA ASP A 100 -15.06 6.08 -1.25
C ASP A 100 -14.01 5.46 -2.17
N VAL A 101 -13.64 4.22 -1.87
CA VAL A 101 -12.54 3.51 -2.55
C VAL A 101 -12.91 3.13 -3.99
N SER A 102 -14.20 2.98 -4.29
CA SER A 102 -14.67 2.61 -5.64
C SER A 102 -14.33 3.66 -6.71
N LYS A 103 -14.02 4.89 -6.29
CA LYS A 103 -13.66 6.02 -7.15
C LYS A 103 -12.16 6.28 -7.22
N LEU A 104 -11.35 5.49 -6.54
CA LEU A 104 -9.91 5.70 -6.52
C LEU A 104 -9.29 5.24 -7.84
N GLU A 105 -8.33 6.03 -8.30
CA GLU A 105 -7.48 5.74 -9.44
C GLU A 105 -6.03 5.58 -8.93
N PRO A 106 -5.15 4.88 -9.67
CA PRO A 106 -3.76 4.71 -9.26
C PRO A 106 -3.05 6.04 -9.04
N LEU A 107 -2.32 6.14 -7.92
CA LEU A 107 -1.64 7.35 -7.48
C LEU A 107 -0.13 7.23 -7.56
N VAL A 108 0.51 8.38 -7.77
CA VAL A 108 1.97 8.52 -7.76
C VAL A 108 2.32 9.65 -6.79
N ALA A 109 3.18 9.36 -5.81
CA ALA A 109 3.86 10.41 -5.06
C ALA A 109 4.99 10.99 -5.93
N LYS A 110 4.82 12.25 -6.36
CA LYS A 110 5.82 12.95 -7.16
C LYS A 110 6.96 13.45 -6.28
N PRO A 111 8.16 13.64 -6.86
CA PRO A 111 9.24 14.31 -6.14
C PRO A 111 8.83 15.69 -5.59
N HIS A 112 9.31 16.14 -4.44
CA HIS A 112 10.24 15.48 -3.50
C HIS A 112 9.56 15.05 -2.19
N SER A 113 8.22 14.93 -2.16
CA SER A 113 7.46 14.67 -0.95
C SER A 113 6.35 13.63 -1.15
N PRO A 114 6.11 12.71 -0.21
CA PRO A 114 5.03 11.72 -0.29
C PRO A 114 3.61 12.30 -0.46
N ASP A 115 3.37 13.50 0.07
CA ASP A 115 2.07 14.18 -0.05
C ASP A 115 1.88 14.92 -1.39
N ASN A 116 2.92 15.04 -2.22
CA ASN A 116 2.83 15.56 -3.58
C ASN A 116 2.24 14.52 -4.54
N ARG A 117 1.02 14.06 -4.25
CA ARG A 117 0.32 13.06 -5.06
C ARG A 117 -0.11 13.62 -6.41
N ALA A 118 -0.14 12.76 -7.41
CA ALA A 118 -0.81 12.97 -8.69
C ALA A 118 -1.41 11.65 -9.16
N LEU A 119 -2.39 11.72 -10.06
CA LEU A 119 -2.90 10.52 -10.70
C LEU A 119 -1.82 9.97 -11.66
N ALA A 120 -1.67 8.65 -11.73
CA ALA A 120 -0.69 8.02 -12.62
C ALA A 120 -0.90 8.46 -14.09
N ARG A 121 -2.16 8.67 -14.50
CA ARG A 121 -2.52 9.14 -15.85
C ARG A 121 -2.07 10.57 -16.17
N GLU A 122 -1.76 11.38 -15.16
CA GLU A 122 -1.29 12.77 -15.33
C GLU A 122 0.23 12.82 -15.52
N CYS A 123 0.95 11.74 -15.22
CA CYS A 123 2.41 11.64 -15.29
C CYS A 123 2.91 11.07 -16.64
N LYS A 124 2.13 11.17 -17.72
CA LYS A 124 2.43 10.53 -19.02
C LYS A 124 3.70 11.05 -19.70
N ASP A 125 4.06 12.31 -19.46
CA ASP A 125 5.19 12.96 -20.12
C ASP A 125 6.52 12.77 -19.38
N VAL A 126 6.51 12.03 -18.26
CA VAL A 126 7.71 11.75 -17.47
C VAL A 126 8.47 10.60 -18.10
N LYS A 127 9.69 10.88 -18.57
CA LYS A 127 10.63 9.83 -18.98
C LYS A 127 11.10 9.07 -17.74
N ILE A 128 10.93 7.74 -17.75
CA ILE A 128 11.37 6.84 -16.69
C ILE A 128 12.63 6.12 -17.17
N ASP A 129 13.78 6.37 -16.55
CA ASP A 129 15.03 5.67 -16.91
C ASP A 129 15.19 4.34 -16.17
N ARG A 130 14.56 4.20 -14.99
CA ARG A 130 14.65 3.01 -14.13
C ARG A 130 13.35 2.74 -13.40
N VAL A 131 13.06 1.46 -13.18
CA VAL A 131 11.94 1.01 -12.34
C VAL A 131 12.47 0.10 -11.25
N TYR A 132 12.06 0.34 -10.02
CA TYR A 132 12.40 -0.46 -8.86
C TYR A 132 11.10 -0.99 -8.23
N ILE A 133 10.97 -2.31 -8.15
CA ILE A 133 9.78 -3.00 -7.63
C ILE A 133 10.20 -3.83 -6.42
N GLY A 134 9.56 -3.54 -5.29
CA GLY A 134 9.84 -4.16 -4.00
C GLY A 134 10.61 -3.24 -3.08
N SER A 135 10.29 -3.22 -1.78
CA SER A 135 10.93 -2.42 -0.72
C SER A 135 10.44 -2.89 0.66
N CYS A 136 10.49 -2.06 1.71
CA CYS A 136 9.76 -2.33 2.96
C CYS A 136 8.23 -2.14 2.80
N THR A 137 7.80 -1.29 1.88
CA THR A 137 6.39 -0.94 1.62
C THR A 137 5.74 -1.73 0.47
N GLY A 138 6.53 -2.52 -0.26
CA GLY A 138 6.09 -3.38 -1.38
C GLY A 138 7.07 -4.53 -1.57
N GLY A 139 6.87 -5.47 -2.50
CA GLY A 139 7.78 -6.62 -2.66
C GLY A 139 7.30 -7.88 -1.93
N LYS A 140 6.02 -7.89 -1.58
CA LYS A 140 5.27 -9.09 -1.23
C LYS A 140 4.87 -9.82 -2.51
N THR A 141 4.50 -11.08 -2.36
CA THR A 141 4.07 -11.91 -3.50
C THR A 141 2.95 -11.23 -4.29
N VAL A 142 2.00 -10.58 -3.61
CA VAL A 142 0.90 -9.85 -4.24
C VAL A 142 1.37 -8.67 -5.10
N ASP A 143 2.43 -7.96 -4.68
CA ASP A 143 2.99 -6.82 -5.43
C ASP A 143 3.64 -7.28 -6.73
N PHE A 144 4.36 -8.41 -6.68
CA PHE A 144 4.98 -8.99 -7.88
C PHE A 144 3.94 -9.54 -8.85
N PHE A 145 2.86 -10.14 -8.36
CA PHE A 145 1.74 -10.54 -9.21
C PHE A 145 1.06 -9.34 -9.87
N ALA A 146 0.85 -8.24 -9.13
CA ALA A 146 0.30 -7.02 -9.71
C ALA A 146 1.20 -6.44 -10.81
N ALA A 147 2.51 -6.35 -10.55
CA ALA A 147 3.49 -5.91 -11.55
C ALA A 147 3.49 -6.82 -12.79
N ALA A 148 3.48 -8.15 -12.59
CA ALA A 148 3.45 -9.12 -13.68
C ALA A 148 2.19 -8.99 -14.54
N LYS A 149 1.01 -8.79 -13.92
CA LYS A 149 -0.26 -8.53 -14.64
C LYS A 149 -0.14 -7.31 -15.54
N VAL A 150 0.43 -6.21 -15.04
CA VAL A 150 0.64 -4.98 -15.83
C VAL A 150 1.58 -5.23 -17.00
N PHE A 151 2.70 -5.90 -16.77
CA PHE A 151 3.64 -6.22 -17.85
C PHE A 151 3.00 -7.11 -18.93
N LEU A 152 2.30 -8.17 -18.52
CA LEU A 152 1.59 -9.07 -19.43
C LEU A 152 0.53 -8.32 -20.25
N ALA A 153 -0.31 -7.51 -19.60
CA ALA A 153 -1.36 -6.73 -20.27
C ALA A 153 -0.80 -5.69 -21.24
N SER A 154 0.38 -5.13 -20.97
CA SER A 154 1.01 -4.14 -21.85
C SER A 154 1.46 -4.73 -23.19
N GLY A 155 1.73 -6.05 -23.25
CA GLY A 155 2.35 -6.71 -24.40
C GLY A 155 3.74 -6.18 -24.75
N LYS A 156 4.34 -5.33 -23.91
CA LYS A 156 5.59 -4.63 -24.15
C LYS A 156 6.67 -5.14 -23.22
N LYS A 157 7.88 -5.24 -23.77
CA LYS A 157 9.10 -5.51 -23.02
C LYS A 157 9.49 -4.25 -22.23
N CYS A 158 9.95 -4.41 -20.99
CA CYS A 158 10.59 -3.31 -20.28
C CYS A 158 11.93 -3.01 -20.98
N TRP A 159 12.10 -1.77 -21.45
CA TRP A 159 13.35 -1.33 -22.11
C TRP A 159 14.30 -0.62 -21.14
N HIS A 160 13.90 -0.49 -19.88
CA HIS A 160 14.63 0.20 -18.83
C HIS A 160 15.13 -0.81 -17.79
N GLU A 161 16.12 -0.39 -17.00
CA GLU A 161 16.67 -1.22 -15.92
C GLU A 161 15.57 -1.48 -14.88
N LEU A 162 15.24 -2.76 -14.67
CA LEU A 162 14.30 -3.21 -13.65
C LEU A 162 15.08 -3.85 -12.52
N LEU A 163 14.87 -3.32 -11.33
CA LEU A 163 15.40 -3.87 -10.09
C LEU A 163 14.24 -4.47 -9.30
N ILE A 164 14.37 -5.74 -8.93
CA ILE A 164 13.39 -6.45 -8.11
C ILE A 164 14.05 -6.81 -6.79
N GLU A 165 13.44 -6.39 -5.68
CA GLU A 165 13.89 -6.72 -4.32
C GLU A 165 12.76 -7.39 -3.54
N ASP A 166 12.98 -8.62 -3.08
CA ASP A 166 12.03 -9.29 -2.18
C ASP A 166 12.17 -8.78 -0.74
N LEU A 167 11.17 -9.05 0.10
CA LEU A 167 11.20 -8.69 1.53
C LEU A 167 12.37 -9.27 2.33
N VAL A 168 13.11 -10.24 1.78
CA VAL A 168 14.29 -10.86 2.41
C VAL A 168 15.58 -10.18 1.94
N GLY A 169 15.46 -9.08 1.17
CA GLY A 169 16.58 -8.27 0.70
C GLY A 169 17.34 -8.91 -0.46
N ARG A 170 16.77 -9.90 -1.16
CA ARG A 170 17.39 -10.47 -2.35
C ARG A 170 17.08 -9.58 -3.54
N ILE A 171 18.11 -8.88 -4.00
CA ILE A 171 18.03 -8.01 -5.18
C ILE A 171 18.41 -8.81 -6.42
N LYS A 172 17.54 -8.77 -7.43
CA LYS A 172 17.86 -9.19 -8.79
C LYS A 172 17.77 -7.99 -9.73
N SER A 173 18.89 -7.69 -10.41
CA SER A 173 18.92 -6.69 -11.48
C SER A 173 18.70 -7.38 -12.82
N TYR A 174 17.78 -6.81 -13.60
CA TYR A 174 17.50 -7.25 -14.95
C TYR A 174 17.83 -6.10 -15.90
N GLY A 175 18.92 -6.26 -16.64
CA GLY A 175 19.34 -5.34 -17.70
C GLY A 175 18.82 -5.77 -19.08
N GLY A 176 18.24 -4.85 -19.84
CA GLY A 176 17.75 -5.08 -21.20
C GLY A 176 16.31 -5.61 -21.27
N ILE A 177 15.94 -6.20 -22.42
CA ILE A 177 14.60 -6.74 -22.67
C ILE A 177 14.26 -7.83 -21.65
N ILE A 178 13.34 -7.53 -20.73
CA ILE A 178 12.87 -8.50 -19.75
C ILE A 178 11.71 -9.29 -20.35
N GLY A 179 11.97 -10.55 -20.66
CA GLY A 179 10.93 -11.57 -20.77
C GLY A 179 10.53 -12.00 -19.37
N ILE A 180 9.23 -12.09 -19.11
CA ILE A 180 8.71 -12.54 -17.82
C ILE A 180 9.08 -14.02 -17.67
N PHE A 181 10.05 -14.32 -16.80
CA PHE A 181 10.35 -15.68 -16.38
C PHE A 181 9.67 -15.90 -15.03
N PHE A 182 8.63 -16.75 -15.03
CA PHE A 182 8.08 -17.36 -13.82
C PHE A 182 8.91 -18.59 -13.46
#